data_AF-A0A974A4S3-F1
#
_entry.id   AF-A0A974A4S3-F1
#
_cell.length_a   1.000
_cell.length_b   1.000
_cell.length_c   1.000
_cell.angle_alpha   90.00
_cell.angle_beta   90.00
_cell.angle_gamma   90.00
#
_symmetry.space_group_name_H-M   'P 1'
#
loop_
_entity.id
_entity.type
_entity.pdbx_description
1 polymer ?
#
loop_
_entity_poly.entity_id
_entity_poly.type
_entity_poly.pdbx_seq_one_letter_code
_entity_poly.pdbx_strand_id
1 'polypeptide(L)'
;MQPATQYAKSGDVHIAYQVFGNGPINLVMVPGFVSNVENYWDQPDFARFLNRLASYARVVTFDKRGTGGSDRVPELPGLDVRMDDLRAVMDANGMEQAALLGISEGAPLSAIFAATYPDRCRALVLYGSFSRFSYWFPTDEALAAFFVYVDNAWGTGGSVQRFAPSHADDAAFQRWWARNERLGANPTAVKALMQMNSQIEIGGILPAVRVPTLVIHRSEDQVVNVAGGRDVAARIPGARLLELPGSDHIFYLGDNAEEIADAIEEFLTGSRGAVAIDRVLATVMFTDIVGSTEKAAELGDRRWRHLLDDHHAIIRRVLTQFRGREVKTTGDGFFATFDGPARGVRCACAIAQEIRPLGIEIRAGLHTGECEMMGDDVGGIAVHIGARVAALAAASEVLVSGTVKDLVAGSGLRFDPRGNRALKGIPGEWQIFAAGG
;
A
#
# COMPACT_ATOMS: atom_id res chain seq x y z
N MET A 1 -10.71 2.85 2.55
CA MET A 1 -12.14 2.57 2.27
C MET A 1 -12.18 1.84 0.94
N GLN A 2 -12.89 0.71 0.85
CA GLN A 2 -12.99 -0.06 -0.39
C GLN A 2 -13.73 0.76 -1.47
N PRO A 3 -13.22 0.84 -2.71
CA PRO A 3 -13.91 1.53 -3.81
C PRO A 3 -15.24 0.87 -4.15
N ALA A 4 -16.23 1.68 -4.52
CA ALA A 4 -17.50 1.16 -5.00
C ALA A 4 -17.37 0.62 -6.43
N THR A 5 -17.90 -0.58 -6.68
CA THR A 5 -17.98 -1.15 -8.02
C THR A 5 -19.03 -0.44 -8.86
N GLN A 6 -18.65 -0.13 -10.10
CA GLN A 6 -19.45 0.55 -11.11
C GLN A 6 -19.47 -0.29 -12.40
N TYR A 7 -20.28 0.12 -13.37
CA TYR A 7 -20.45 -0.63 -14.62
C TYR A 7 -20.30 0.27 -15.84
N ALA A 8 -19.47 -0.16 -16.80
CA ALA A 8 -19.33 0.48 -18.11
C ALA A 8 -20.10 -0.36 -19.13
N LYS A 9 -20.86 0.29 -20.01
CA LYS A 9 -21.59 -0.40 -21.08
C LYS A 9 -20.67 -0.62 -22.28
N SER A 10 -20.47 -1.87 -22.68
CA SER A 10 -19.67 -2.29 -23.85
C SER A 10 -20.56 -3.08 -24.80
N GLY A 11 -21.10 -2.42 -25.83
CA GLY A 11 -22.18 -2.98 -26.64
C GLY A 11 -23.40 -3.29 -25.78
N ASP A 12 -23.80 -4.56 -25.72
CA ASP A 12 -24.97 -5.03 -24.95
C ASP A 12 -24.62 -5.60 -23.56
N VAL A 13 -23.36 -5.53 -23.13
CA VAL A 13 -22.91 -6.06 -21.82
C VAL A 13 -22.42 -4.97 -20.89
N HIS A 14 -22.47 -5.25 -19.59
CA HIS A 14 -21.93 -4.41 -18.52
C HIS A 14 -20.62 -4.98 -17.99
N ILE A 15 -19.61 -4.13 -17.97
CA ILE A 15 -18.26 -4.43 -17.48
C ILE A 15 -18.11 -3.81 -16.10
N ALA A 16 -18.01 -4.65 -15.07
CA ALA A 16 -17.78 -4.24 -13.70
C ALA A 16 -16.36 -3.68 -13.52
N TYR A 17 -16.23 -2.51 -12.94
CA TYR A 17 -14.94 -1.87 -12.68
C TYR A 17 -14.94 -1.11 -11.36
N GLN A 18 -13.74 -0.83 -10.85
CA GLN A 18 -13.49 0.03 -9.70
C GLN A 18 -12.48 1.10 -10.06
N VAL A 19 -12.65 2.29 -9.46
CA VAL A 19 -11.74 3.43 -9.61
C VAL A 19 -11.20 3.81 -8.23
N PHE A 20 -9.89 4.03 -8.14
CA PHE A 20 -9.24 4.44 -6.90
C PHE A 20 -7.98 5.25 -7.18
N GLY A 21 -7.50 5.97 -6.17
CA GLY A 21 -6.40 6.91 -6.32
C GLY A 21 -6.82 8.21 -7.01
N ASN A 22 -6.01 9.25 -6.81
CA ASN A 22 -6.23 10.60 -7.32
C ASN A 22 -4.96 11.21 -7.93
N GLY A 23 -3.98 10.37 -8.26
CA GLY A 23 -2.73 10.80 -8.87
C GLY A 23 -2.89 11.28 -10.32
N PRO A 24 -1.89 12.01 -10.85
CA PRO A 24 -1.96 12.65 -12.17
C PRO A 24 -1.89 11.67 -13.36
N ILE A 25 -1.54 10.41 -13.12
CA ILE A 25 -1.43 9.38 -14.16
C ILE A 25 -2.74 8.58 -14.20
N ASN A 26 -3.40 8.52 -15.36
CA ASN A 26 -4.43 7.53 -15.61
C ASN A 26 -3.78 6.17 -15.85
N LEU A 27 -4.13 5.17 -15.04
CA LEU A 27 -3.62 3.80 -15.15
C LEU A 27 -4.79 2.83 -15.25
N VAL A 28 -4.78 1.93 -16.23
CA VAL A 28 -5.71 0.81 -16.28
C VAL A 28 -4.96 -0.48 -15.98
N MET A 29 -5.32 -1.14 -14.89
CA MET A 29 -4.85 -2.48 -14.55
C MET A 29 -5.76 -3.51 -15.22
N VAL A 30 -5.20 -4.26 -16.17
CA VAL A 30 -5.91 -5.32 -16.90
C VAL A 30 -5.56 -6.66 -16.24
N PRO A 31 -6.50 -7.30 -15.52
CA PRO A 31 -6.18 -8.47 -14.71
C PRO A 31 -5.91 -9.71 -15.55
N GLY A 32 -5.45 -10.78 -14.90
CA GLY A 32 -5.26 -12.11 -15.49
C GLY A 32 -6.58 -12.82 -15.84
N PHE A 33 -6.51 -14.09 -16.23
CA PHE A 33 -7.63 -14.81 -16.86
C PHE A 33 -8.91 -14.91 -16.01
N VAL A 34 -8.80 -14.84 -14.69
CA VAL A 34 -9.91 -14.81 -13.74
C VAL A 34 -9.68 -13.68 -12.75
N SER A 35 -10.71 -12.86 -12.54
CA SER A 35 -10.69 -11.71 -11.63
C SER A 35 -12.03 -11.55 -10.92
N ASN A 36 -12.00 -10.85 -9.80
CA ASN A 36 -13.20 -10.32 -9.16
C ASN A 36 -12.83 -9.05 -8.38
N VAL A 37 -13.27 -7.88 -8.85
CA VAL A 37 -12.90 -6.58 -8.26
C VAL A 37 -13.39 -6.40 -6.82
N GLU A 38 -14.44 -7.10 -6.40
CA GLU A 38 -14.93 -7.09 -5.01
C GLU A 38 -14.03 -7.87 -4.04
N ASN A 39 -13.29 -8.86 -4.54
CA ASN A 39 -12.48 -9.76 -3.72
C ASN A 39 -11.05 -9.23 -3.46
N TYR A 40 -10.58 -8.27 -4.25
CA TYR A 40 -9.19 -7.81 -4.24
C TYR A 40 -8.75 -7.20 -2.91
N TRP A 41 -9.62 -6.38 -2.30
CA TRP A 41 -9.32 -5.60 -1.10
C TRP A 41 -9.31 -6.44 0.18
N ASP A 42 -9.84 -7.65 0.14
CA ASP A 42 -9.87 -8.58 1.28
C ASP A 42 -8.51 -9.28 1.49
N GLN A 43 -7.59 -9.21 0.53
CA GLN A 43 -6.23 -9.71 0.68
C GLN A 43 -5.28 -8.54 1.03
N PRO A 44 -4.62 -8.54 2.20
CA PRO A 44 -3.83 -7.40 2.67
C PRO A 44 -2.66 -6.98 1.76
N ASP A 45 -1.89 -7.93 1.21
CA ASP A 45 -0.76 -7.67 0.31
C ASP A 45 -1.21 -7.09 -1.03
N PHE A 46 -2.33 -7.57 -1.56
CA PHE A 46 -2.89 -7.04 -2.78
C PHE A 46 -3.48 -5.64 -2.53
N ALA A 47 -4.23 -5.45 -1.44
CA ALA A 47 -4.71 -4.13 -1.05
C ALA A 47 -3.55 -3.13 -0.86
N ARG A 48 -2.43 -3.55 -0.28
CA ARG A 48 -1.20 -2.75 -0.16
C ARG A 48 -0.66 -2.35 -1.53
N PHE A 49 -0.53 -3.30 -2.45
CA PHE A 49 -0.10 -3.03 -3.82
C PHE A 49 -1.06 -2.07 -4.56
N LEU A 50 -2.37 -2.26 -4.43
CA LEU A 50 -3.37 -1.37 -5.04
C LEU A 50 -3.30 0.05 -4.45
N ASN A 51 -3.13 0.18 -3.14
CA ASN A 51 -2.92 1.47 -2.48
C ASN A 51 -1.61 2.13 -2.93
N ARG A 52 -0.57 1.34 -3.22
CA ARG A 52 0.69 1.84 -3.78
C ARG A 52 0.50 2.42 -5.18
N LEU A 53 -0.23 1.73 -6.06
CA LEU A 53 -0.60 2.32 -7.36
C LEU A 53 -1.44 3.61 -7.18
N ALA A 54 -2.36 3.60 -6.21
CA ALA A 54 -3.25 4.71 -5.93
C ALA A 54 -2.53 5.98 -5.45
N SER A 55 -1.32 5.87 -4.89
CA SER A 55 -0.58 7.01 -4.36
C SER A 55 0.00 7.92 -5.44
N TYR A 56 0.14 7.44 -6.68
CA TYR A 56 0.68 8.21 -7.81
C TYR A 56 -0.18 8.16 -9.08
N ALA A 57 -1.21 7.31 -9.13
CA ALA A 57 -2.11 7.19 -10.26
C ALA A 57 -3.58 7.25 -9.85
N ARG A 58 -4.43 7.71 -10.78
CA ARG A 58 -5.86 7.39 -10.82
C ARG A 58 -5.98 6.05 -11.55
N VAL A 59 -6.26 5.01 -10.79
CA VAL A 59 -6.28 3.63 -11.26
C VAL A 59 -7.70 3.17 -11.55
N VAL A 60 -7.88 2.48 -12.67
CA VAL A 60 -9.08 1.71 -12.99
C VAL A 60 -8.69 0.25 -13.15
N THR A 61 -9.45 -0.64 -12.51
CA THR A 61 -9.36 -2.09 -12.75
C THR A 61 -10.76 -2.62 -12.99
N PHE A 62 -10.89 -3.71 -13.73
CA PHE A 62 -12.18 -4.22 -14.16
C PHE A 62 -12.17 -5.73 -14.28
N ASP A 63 -13.35 -6.33 -14.13
CA ASP A 63 -13.54 -7.73 -14.46
C ASP A 63 -13.83 -7.86 -15.96
N LYS A 64 -13.08 -8.68 -16.68
CA LYS A 64 -13.36 -8.90 -18.10
C LYS A 64 -14.73 -9.54 -18.26
N ARG A 65 -15.40 -9.29 -19.39
CA ARG A 65 -16.68 -9.94 -19.71
C ARG A 65 -16.61 -11.45 -19.46
N GLY A 66 -17.66 -12.01 -18.85
CA GLY A 66 -17.69 -13.41 -18.48
C GLY A 66 -16.93 -13.77 -17.19
N THR A 67 -16.29 -12.82 -16.50
CA THR A 67 -15.60 -13.02 -15.22
C THR A 67 -16.10 -12.06 -14.14
N GLY A 68 -15.88 -12.44 -12.88
CA GLY A 68 -16.14 -11.59 -11.72
C GLY A 68 -17.55 -11.02 -11.67
N GLY A 69 -17.64 -9.71 -11.46
CA GLY A 69 -18.88 -8.94 -11.43
C GLY A 69 -19.44 -8.53 -12.80
N SER A 70 -18.71 -8.79 -13.89
CA SER A 70 -19.18 -8.45 -15.25
C SER A 70 -20.22 -9.44 -15.77
N ASP A 71 -21.02 -8.99 -16.73
CA ASP A 71 -22.05 -9.83 -17.35
C ASP A 71 -21.47 -11.14 -17.89
N ARG A 72 -22.19 -12.23 -17.66
CA ARG A 72 -21.90 -13.54 -18.24
C ARG A 72 -22.42 -13.58 -19.67
N VAL A 73 -21.63 -14.14 -20.57
CA VAL A 73 -21.98 -14.27 -22.00
C VAL A 73 -22.08 -15.74 -22.39
N PRO A 74 -22.98 -16.10 -23.34
CA PRO A 74 -23.11 -17.48 -23.81
C PRO A 74 -21.83 -18.01 -24.47
N GLU A 75 -21.13 -17.13 -25.20
CA GLU A 75 -19.87 -17.41 -25.88
C GLU A 75 -18.88 -16.29 -25.57
N LEU A 76 -17.64 -16.66 -25.22
CA LEU A 76 -16.60 -15.70 -24.89
C LEU A 76 -15.92 -15.24 -26.18
N PRO A 77 -15.89 -13.92 -26.44
CA PRO A 77 -15.39 -13.42 -27.70
C PRO A 77 -13.87 -13.28 -27.68
N GLY A 78 -13.29 -13.17 -28.88
CA GLY A 78 -11.86 -12.97 -29.08
C GLY A 78 -11.30 -11.68 -28.48
N LEU A 79 -10.00 -11.47 -28.67
CA LEU A 79 -9.29 -10.31 -28.12
C LEU A 79 -9.81 -8.97 -28.65
N ASP A 80 -10.33 -8.93 -29.87
CA ASP A 80 -10.92 -7.75 -30.52
C ASP A 80 -12.10 -7.17 -29.73
N VAL A 81 -13.08 -7.99 -29.39
CA VAL A 81 -14.25 -7.55 -28.60
C VAL A 81 -13.83 -7.25 -27.16
N ARG A 82 -12.85 -7.98 -26.61
CA ARG A 82 -12.32 -7.68 -25.26
C ARG A 82 -11.52 -6.37 -25.21
N MET A 83 -10.96 -5.90 -26.34
CA MET A 83 -10.39 -4.56 -26.42
C MET A 83 -11.47 -3.47 -26.35
N ASP A 84 -12.66 -3.73 -26.91
CA ASP A 84 -13.79 -2.80 -26.80
C ASP A 84 -14.24 -2.64 -25.34
N ASP A 85 -14.14 -3.68 -24.51
CA ASP A 85 -14.39 -3.58 -23.06
C ASP A 85 -13.42 -2.64 -22.36
N LEU A 86 -12.12 -2.82 -22.63
CA LEU A 86 -11.08 -1.95 -22.10
C LEU A 86 -11.35 -0.50 -22.51
N ARG A 87 -11.68 -0.27 -23.78
CA ARG A 87 -12.04 1.07 -24.28
C ARG A 87 -13.29 1.62 -23.58
N ALA A 88 -14.34 0.83 -23.43
CA ALA A 88 -15.59 1.25 -22.78
C ALA A 88 -15.35 1.65 -21.32
N VAL A 89 -14.52 0.88 -20.59
CA VAL A 89 -14.13 1.21 -19.21
C VAL A 89 -13.30 2.50 -19.16
N MET A 90 -12.38 2.70 -20.10
CA MET A 90 -11.64 3.97 -20.20
C MET A 90 -12.57 5.17 -20.47
N ASP A 91 -13.46 5.04 -21.45
CA ASP A 91 -14.40 6.09 -21.85
C ASP A 91 -15.37 6.46 -20.72
N ALA A 92 -15.92 5.46 -20.01
CA ALA A 92 -16.79 5.67 -18.85
C ALA A 92 -16.12 6.48 -17.72
N ASN A 93 -14.79 6.48 -17.67
CA ASN A 93 -14.00 7.18 -16.67
C ASN A 93 -13.36 8.48 -17.17
N GLY A 94 -13.63 8.88 -18.42
CA GLY A 94 -13.04 10.06 -19.05
C GLY A 94 -11.54 9.90 -19.32
N MET A 95 -11.05 8.68 -19.50
CA MET A 95 -9.65 8.40 -19.81
C MET A 95 -9.44 8.40 -21.33
N GLU A 96 -9.18 9.58 -21.89
CA GLU A 96 -8.80 9.71 -23.31
C GLU A 96 -7.47 8.98 -23.59
N GLN A 97 -6.53 9.03 -22.64
CA GLN A 97 -5.27 8.30 -22.70
C GLN A 97 -4.91 7.77 -21.31
N ALA A 98 -4.38 6.54 -21.24
CA ALA A 98 -3.91 5.91 -20.01
C ALA A 98 -2.64 5.09 -20.22
N ALA A 99 -1.90 4.83 -19.14
CA ALA A 99 -0.95 3.74 -19.10
C ALA A 99 -1.70 2.42 -18.86
N LEU A 100 -1.19 1.31 -19.41
CA LEU A 100 -1.77 -0.02 -19.21
C LEU A 100 -0.82 -0.88 -18.38
N LEU A 101 -1.33 -1.49 -17.32
CA LEU A 101 -0.67 -2.55 -16.56
C LEU A 101 -1.37 -3.88 -16.86
N GLY A 102 -0.82 -4.64 -17.81
CA GLY A 102 -1.34 -5.94 -18.19
C GLY A 102 -0.73 -7.06 -17.35
N ILE A 103 -1.56 -7.82 -16.65
CA ILE A 103 -1.12 -8.92 -15.78
C ILE A 103 -1.45 -10.26 -16.44
N SER A 104 -0.44 -11.12 -16.61
CA SER A 104 -0.61 -12.49 -17.09
C SER A 104 -1.37 -12.52 -18.44
N GLU A 105 -2.51 -13.19 -18.53
CA GLU A 105 -3.38 -13.19 -19.72
C GLU A 105 -3.93 -11.79 -20.10
N GLY A 106 -3.99 -10.83 -19.17
CA GLY A 106 -4.30 -9.44 -19.50
C GLY A 106 -3.19 -8.71 -20.28
N ALA A 107 -1.97 -9.25 -20.27
CA ALA A 107 -0.83 -8.64 -20.96
C ALA A 107 -0.92 -8.74 -22.50
N PRO A 108 -1.25 -9.89 -23.12
CA PRO A 108 -1.52 -9.96 -24.55
C PRO A 108 -2.59 -8.98 -25.04
N LEU A 109 -3.70 -8.87 -24.30
CA LEU A 109 -4.78 -7.92 -24.60
C LEU A 109 -4.27 -6.47 -24.57
N SER A 110 -3.50 -6.12 -23.54
CA SER A 110 -2.91 -4.78 -23.39
C SER A 110 -1.92 -4.44 -24.51
N ALA A 111 -1.14 -5.42 -24.97
CA ALA A 111 -0.19 -5.25 -26.07
C ALA A 111 -0.90 -5.00 -27.41
N ILE A 112 -1.95 -5.77 -27.74
CA ILE A 112 -2.74 -5.52 -28.95
C ILE A 112 -3.42 -4.15 -28.88
N PHE A 113 -3.97 -3.78 -27.71
CA PHE A 113 -4.58 -2.46 -27.53
C PHE A 113 -3.57 -1.34 -27.79
N ALA A 114 -2.36 -1.43 -27.23
CA ALA A 114 -1.31 -0.44 -27.44
C ALA A 114 -0.83 -0.36 -28.91
N ALA A 115 -0.82 -1.48 -29.63
CA ALA A 115 -0.50 -1.49 -31.06
C ALA A 115 -1.62 -0.91 -31.93
N THR A 116 -2.88 -1.14 -31.56
CA THR A 116 -4.07 -0.73 -32.33
C THR A 116 -4.44 0.73 -32.08
N TYR A 117 -4.28 1.18 -30.82
CA TYR A 117 -4.69 2.50 -30.36
C TYR A 117 -3.52 3.22 -29.65
N PRO A 118 -2.40 3.51 -30.34
CA PRO A 118 -1.23 4.13 -29.72
C PRO A 118 -1.55 5.51 -29.11
N ASP A 119 -2.50 6.25 -29.66
CA ASP A 119 -2.91 7.55 -29.09
C ASP A 119 -3.69 7.41 -27.78
N ARG A 120 -4.32 6.25 -27.54
CA ARG A 120 -5.07 5.93 -26.32
C ARG A 120 -4.19 5.32 -25.22
N CYS A 121 -2.97 4.88 -25.56
CA CYS A 121 -2.04 4.23 -24.63
C CYS A 121 -0.74 5.05 -24.53
N ARG A 122 -0.40 5.60 -23.35
CA ARG A 122 0.84 6.38 -23.19
C ARG A 122 2.07 5.54 -22.84
N ALA A 123 1.86 4.39 -22.22
CA ALA A 123 2.90 3.51 -21.70
C ALA A 123 2.32 2.13 -21.42
N LEU A 124 3.14 1.10 -21.57
CA LEU A 124 2.73 -0.30 -21.40
C LEU A 124 3.63 -0.98 -20.36
N VAL A 125 3.02 -1.56 -19.34
CA VAL A 125 3.69 -2.39 -18.33
C VAL A 125 3.08 -3.79 -18.38
N LEU A 126 3.90 -4.80 -18.61
CA LEU A 126 3.45 -6.18 -18.76
C LEU A 126 4.11 -7.05 -17.69
N TYR A 127 3.33 -7.73 -16.86
CA TYR A 127 3.83 -8.67 -15.88
C TYR A 127 3.46 -10.10 -16.25
N GLY A 128 4.41 -11.04 -16.22
CA GLY A 128 4.16 -12.46 -16.46
C GLY A 128 3.54 -12.72 -17.85
N SER A 129 3.99 -11.94 -18.84
CA SER A 129 3.40 -11.89 -20.18
C SER A 129 3.88 -13.02 -21.09
N PHE A 130 3.15 -13.24 -22.17
CA PHE A 130 3.50 -14.18 -23.22
C PHE A 130 3.01 -13.68 -24.58
N SER A 131 3.71 -14.03 -25.66
CA SER A 131 3.26 -13.74 -27.02
C SER A 131 2.30 -14.80 -27.56
N ARG A 132 2.33 -16.01 -26.98
CA ARG A 132 1.51 -17.14 -27.41
C ARG A 132 1.18 -18.06 -26.24
N PHE A 133 0.04 -18.71 -26.33
CA PHE A 133 -0.50 -19.53 -25.25
C PHE A 133 0.42 -20.67 -24.80
N SER A 134 1.27 -21.19 -25.69
CA SER A 134 2.19 -22.29 -25.36
C SER A 134 3.26 -21.95 -24.32
N TYR A 135 3.47 -20.66 -24.00
CA TYR A 135 4.30 -20.27 -22.85
C TYR A 135 3.61 -20.47 -21.51
N TRP A 136 2.28 -20.55 -21.48
CA TRP A 136 1.49 -20.88 -20.29
C TRP A 136 1.18 -22.38 -20.23
N PHE A 137 0.70 -22.95 -21.33
CA PHE A 137 0.42 -24.38 -21.45
C PHE A 137 1.17 -24.96 -22.65
N PRO A 138 2.34 -25.60 -22.45
CA PRO A 138 3.22 -26.00 -23.54
C PRO A 138 2.67 -27.13 -24.42
N THR A 139 1.72 -27.91 -23.90
CA THR A 139 1.12 -29.03 -24.63
C THR A 139 -0.38 -29.14 -24.36
N ASP A 140 -1.10 -29.80 -25.27
CA ASP A 140 -2.53 -30.08 -25.12
C ASP A 140 -2.80 -30.98 -23.90
N GLU A 141 -1.89 -31.89 -23.56
CA GLU A 141 -1.99 -32.73 -22.36
C GLU A 141 -1.92 -31.89 -21.08
N ALA A 142 -1.09 -30.86 -21.04
CA ALA A 142 -1.00 -29.96 -19.89
C ALA A 142 -2.30 -29.16 -19.71
N LEU A 143 -2.92 -28.72 -20.80
CA LEU A 143 -4.22 -28.06 -20.77
C LEU A 143 -5.34 -29.02 -20.36
N ALA A 144 -5.34 -30.25 -20.89
CA ALA A 144 -6.30 -31.28 -20.51
C ALA A 144 -6.20 -31.64 -19.01
N ALA A 145 -4.98 -31.74 -18.48
CA ALA A 145 -4.75 -31.95 -17.04
C ALA A 145 -5.30 -30.79 -16.20
N PHE A 146 -5.19 -29.55 -16.67
CA PHE A 146 -5.83 -28.41 -16.02
C PHE A 146 -7.36 -28.52 -16.05
N PHE A 147 -7.97 -28.99 -17.14
CA PHE A 147 -9.42 -29.22 -17.18
C PHE A 147 -9.89 -30.31 -16.23
N VAL A 148 -9.09 -31.37 -16.04
CA VAL A 148 -9.35 -32.38 -15.01
C VAL A 148 -9.28 -31.75 -13.62
N TYR A 149 -8.28 -30.90 -13.34
CA TYR A 149 -8.24 -30.15 -12.08
C TYR A 149 -9.49 -29.27 -11.91
N VAL A 150 -9.91 -28.58 -12.98
CA VAL A 150 -11.09 -27.70 -12.92
C VAL A 150 -12.36 -28.46 -12.57
N ASP A 151 -12.57 -29.66 -13.10
CA ASP A 151 -13.73 -30.49 -12.78
C ASP A 151 -13.75 -30.98 -11.32
N ASN A 152 -12.58 -31.30 -10.77
CA ASN A 152 -12.50 -32.03 -9.51
C ASN A 152 -12.20 -31.15 -8.30
N ALA A 153 -11.56 -29.99 -8.52
CA ALA A 153 -10.98 -29.21 -7.42
C ALA A 153 -11.01 -27.69 -7.63
N TRP A 154 -11.61 -27.17 -8.71
CA TRP A 154 -11.77 -25.71 -8.84
C TRP A 154 -12.58 -25.13 -7.68
N GLY A 155 -12.12 -24.00 -7.14
CA GLY A 155 -12.77 -23.36 -6.00
C GLY A 155 -12.38 -23.97 -4.65
N THR A 156 -11.40 -24.87 -4.60
CA THR A 156 -10.85 -25.39 -3.35
C THR A 156 -9.64 -24.60 -2.86
N GLY A 157 -9.05 -23.74 -3.70
CA GLY A 157 -7.78 -23.09 -3.42
C GLY A 157 -6.56 -23.95 -3.78
N GLY A 158 -6.75 -25.19 -4.28
CA GLY A 158 -5.64 -26.10 -4.60
C GLY A 158 -4.65 -25.56 -5.63
N SER A 159 -5.05 -24.60 -6.47
CA SER A 159 -4.17 -24.00 -7.48
C SER A 159 -3.12 -23.05 -6.88
N VAL A 160 -3.22 -22.68 -5.60
CA VAL A 160 -2.19 -21.87 -4.90
C VAL A 160 -0.80 -22.50 -5.03
N GLN A 161 -0.69 -23.82 -4.95
CA GLN A 161 0.60 -24.52 -5.08
C GLN A 161 1.32 -24.22 -6.40
N ARG A 162 0.58 -23.88 -7.46
CA ARG A 162 1.13 -23.52 -8.76
C ARG A 162 1.29 -22.00 -8.92
N PHE A 163 0.31 -21.22 -8.46
CA PHE A 163 0.29 -19.76 -8.69
C PHE A 163 1.11 -18.97 -7.67
N ALA A 164 1.14 -19.39 -6.41
CA ALA A 164 1.92 -18.79 -5.34
C ALA A 164 2.54 -19.88 -4.44
N PRO A 165 3.52 -20.66 -4.95
CA PRO A 165 4.22 -21.68 -4.15
C PRO A 165 4.69 -21.19 -2.77
N SER A 166 5.10 -19.92 -2.64
CA SER A 166 5.54 -19.35 -1.36
C SER A 166 4.44 -19.30 -0.29
N HIS A 167 3.17 -19.34 -0.71
CA HIS A 167 1.98 -19.33 0.16
C HIS A 167 1.26 -20.68 0.14
N ALA A 168 1.90 -21.74 -0.38
CA ALA A 168 1.30 -23.07 -0.47
C ALA A 168 0.86 -23.64 0.88
N ASP A 169 1.49 -23.26 1.98
CA ASP A 169 1.15 -23.72 3.34
C ASP A 169 0.32 -22.69 4.14
N ASP A 170 -0.04 -21.55 3.54
CA ASP A 170 -0.87 -20.53 4.19
C ASP A 170 -2.36 -20.85 4.02
N ALA A 171 -2.95 -21.44 5.06
CA ALA A 171 -4.35 -21.80 5.07
C ALA A 171 -5.31 -20.60 4.94
N ALA A 172 -4.91 -19.39 5.41
CA ALA A 172 -5.75 -18.19 5.26
C ALA A 172 -5.73 -17.72 3.81
N PHE A 173 -4.55 -17.66 3.20
CA PHE A 173 -4.40 -17.33 1.78
C PHE A 173 -5.13 -18.34 0.89
N GLN A 174 -4.99 -19.64 1.15
CA GLN A 174 -5.73 -20.68 0.42
C GLN A 174 -7.25 -20.50 0.49
N ARG A 175 -7.81 -20.18 1.67
CA ARG A 175 -9.26 -19.93 1.80
C ARG A 175 -9.71 -18.71 1.00
N TRP A 176 -8.93 -17.64 1.02
CA TRP A 176 -9.19 -16.44 0.21
C TRP A 176 -9.08 -16.76 -1.29
N TRP A 177 -8.05 -17.50 -1.71
CA TRP A 177 -7.85 -17.92 -3.10
C TRP A 177 -8.98 -18.81 -3.60
N ALA A 178 -9.43 -19.77 -2.78
CA ALA A 178 -10.59 -20.62 -3.07
C ALA A 178 -11.86 -19.78 -3.31
N ARG A 179 -12.05 -18.71 -2.53
CA ARG A 179 -13.14 -17.75 -2.75
C ARG A 179 -12.93 -16.98 -4.05
N ASN A 180 -11.72 -16.51 -4.33
CA ASN A 180 -11.36 -15.83 -5.58
C ASN A 180 -11.70 -16.67 -6.82
N GLU A 181 -11.32 -17.96 -6.81
CA GLU A 181 -11.63 -18.92 -7.87
C GLU A 181 -13.14 -18.99 -8.14
N ARG A 182 -13.94 -19.19 -7.08
CA ARG A 182 -15.41 -19.33 -7.20
C ARG A 182 -16.09 -18.02 -7.64
N LEU A 183 -15.65 -16.89 -7.10
CA LEU A 183 -16.24 -15.57 -7.39
C LEU A 183 -15.85 -15.06 -8.78
N GLY A 184 -14.65 -15.40 -9.26
CA GLY A 184 -14.21 -15.00 -10.58
C GLY A 184 -14.89 -15.79 -11.68
N ALA A 185 -14.85 -17.12 -11.63
CA ALA A 185 -15.51 -17.95 -12.64
C ALA A 185 -15.89 -19.34 -12.09
N ASN A 186 -17.05 -19.83 -12.51
CA ASN A 186 -17.43 -21.21 -12.27
C ASN A 186 -16.64 -22.16 -13.21
N PRO A 187 -16.59 -23.48 -12.93
CA PRO A 187 -15.78 -24.43 -13.71
C PRO A 187 -16.07 -24.43 -15.23
N THR A 188 -17.34 -24.30 -15.63
CA THR A 188 -17.73 -24.23 -17.04
C THR A 188 -17.17 -22.98 -17.72
N ALA A 189 -17.29 -21.83 -17.05
CA ALA A 189 -16.74 -20.57 -17.55
C ALA A 189 -15.20 -20.60 -17.64
N VAL A 190 -14.51 -21.22 -16.68
CA VAL A 190 -13.05 -21.37 -16.73
C VAL A 190 -12.62 -22.20 -17.93
N LYS A 191 -13.29 -23.32 -18.21
CA LYS A 191 -12.97 -24.14 -19.38
C LYS A 191 -13.17 -23.36 -20.69
N ALA A 192 -14.28 -22.63 -20.81
CA ALA A 192 -14.55 -21.79 -21.97
C ALA A 192 -13.50 -20.67 -22.14
N LEU A 193 -13.11 -20.00 -21.03
CA LEU A 193 -12.05 -18.99 -21.03
C LEU A 193 -10.73 -19.57 -21.51
N MET A 194 -10.36 -20.75 -21.03
CA MET A 194 -9.11 -21.39 -21.40
C MET A 194 -9.10 -21.91 -22.85
N GLN A 195 -10.23 -22.40 -23.36
CA GLN A 195 -10.38 -22.78 -24.76
C GLN A 195 -10.26 -21.56 -25.69
N MET A 196 -10.84 -20.43 -25.31
CA MET A 196 -10.66 -19.17 -26.02
C MET A 196 -9.20 -18.68 -25.92
N ASN A 197 -8.61 -18.72 -24.73
CA ASN A 197 -7.24 -18.28 -24.49
C ASN A 197 -6.19 -19.16 -25.21
N SER A 198 -6.51 -20.42 -25.52
CA SER A 198 -5.60 -21.28 -26.27
C SER A 198 -5.32 -20.80 -27.69
N GLN A 199 -6.15 -19.88 -28.20
CA GLN A 199 -5.99 -19.23 -29.50
C GLN A 199 -5.13 -17.97 -29.45
N ILE A 200 -4.61 -17.56 -28.28
CA ILE A 200 -3.76 -16.37 -28.16
C ILE A 200 -2.43 -16.62 -28.87
N GLU A 201 -2.20 -15.85 -29.93
CA GLU A 201 -0.93 -15.73 -30.66
C GLU A 201 -0.81 -14.29 -31.18
N ILE A 202 0.09 -13.53 -30.58
CA ILE A 202 0.28 -12.09 -30.83
C ILE A 202 1.72 -11.79 -31.27
N GLY A 203 2.58 -12.79 -31.47
CA GLY A 203 3.99 -12.56 -31.81
C GLY A 203 4.21 -11.66 -33.04
N GLY A 204 3.27 -11.67 -33.99
CA GLY A 204 3.29 -10.82 -35.18
C GLY A 204 2.89 -9.36 -34.96
N ILE A 205 2.13 -9.03 -33.91
CA ILE A 205 1.67 -7.65 -33.63
C ILE A 205 2.64 -6.87 -32.75
N LEU A 206 3.45 -7.57 -31.95
CA LEU A 206 4.36 -6.96 -30.99
C LEU A 206 5.33 -5.92 -31.61
N PRO A 207 5.87 -6.10 -32.84
CA PRO A 207 6.67 -5.06 -33.50
C PRO A 207 5.94 -3.75 -33.81
N ALA A 208 4.60 -3.75 -33.80
CA ALA A 208 3.78 -2.56 -34.01
C ALA A 208 3.53 -1.75 -32.74
N VAL A 209 3.85 -2.27 -31.55
CA VAL A 209 3.77 -1.51 -30.30
C VAL A 209 4.85 -0.42 -30.32
N ARG A 210 4.42 0.87 -30.27
CA ARG A 210 5.32 2.04 -30.35
C ARG A 210 5.48 2.80 -29.03
N VAL A 211 4.69 2.45 -28.02
CA VAL A 211 4.69 3.14 -26.72
C VAL A 211 5.85 2.61 -25.86
N PRO A 212 6.40 3.43 -24.95
CA PRO A 212 7.36 2.96 -23.96
C PRO A 212 6.83 1.71 -23.27
N THR A 213 7.64 0.66 -23.20
CA THR A 213 7.22 -0.64 -22.67
C THR A 213 8.19 -1.19 -21.61
N LEU A 214 7.65 -1.61 -20.47
CA LEU A 214 8.34 -2.39 -19.44
C LEU A 214 7.73 -3.79 -19.38
N VAL A 215 8.57 -4.81 -19.46
CA VAL A 215 8.19 -6.21 -19.27
C VAL A 215 8.84 -6.70 -17.98
N ILE A 216 8.04 -7.21 -17.05
CA ILE A 216 8.49 -7.75 -15.76
C ILE A 216 8.15 -9.24 -15.73
N HIS A 217 9.12 -10.08 -15.38
CA HIS A 217 8.89 -11.53 -15.27
C HIS A 217 9.79 -12.15 -14.21
N ARG A 218 9.28 -13.13 -13.48
CA ARG A 218 10.12 -13.94 -12.59
C ARG A 218 10.74 -15.15 -13.30
N SER A 219 12.01 -15.45 -13.02
CA SER A 219 12.78 -16.48 -13.72
C SER A 219 12.28 -17.91 -13.49
N GLU A 220 11.65 -18.18 -12.34
CA GLU A 220 11.16 -19.52 -11.97
C GLU A 220 9.63 -19.62 -11.95
N ASP A 221 8.93 -18.66 -12.56
CA ASP A 221 7.46 -18.66 -12.66
C ASP A 221 6.93 -20.01 -13.19
N GLN A 222 6.12 -20.69 -12.37
CA GLN A 222 5.56 -22.03 -12.65
C GLN A 222 4.25 -21.99 -13.46
N VAL A 223 3.69 -20.81 -13.67
CA VAL A 223 2.46 -20.61 -14.45
C VAL A 223 2.83 -20.22 -15.87
N VAL A 224 3.56 -19.12 -16.04
CA VAL A 224 3.99 -18.64 -17.35
C VAL A 224 5.50 -18.70 -17.46
N ASN A 225 6.00 -19.47 -18.41
CA ASN A 225 7.44 -19.61 -18.62
C ASN A 225 8.09 -18.25 -18.93
N VAL A 226 9.21 -17.94 -18.28
CA VAL A 226 9.99 -16.70 -18.47
C VAL A 226 10.40 -16.44 -19.93
N ALA A 227 10.54 -17.50 -20.74
CA ALA A 227 10.77 -17.37 -22.18
C ALA A 227 9.65 -16.60 -22.90
N GLY A 228 8.43 -16.61 -22.35
CA GLY A 228 7.30 -15.80 -22.84
C GLY A 228 7.54 -14.31 -22.64
N GLY A 229 7.96 -13.89 -21.43
CA GLY A 229 8.32 -12.49 -21.17
C GLY A 229 9.52 -12.03 -21.99
N ARG A 230 10.54 -12.89 -22.11
CA ARG A 230 11.72 -12.63 -22.96
C ARG A 230 11.35 -12.47 -24.44
N ASP A 231 10.48 -13.32 -24.98
CA ASP A 231 10.03 -13.22 -26.37
C ASP A 231 9.20 -11.95 -26.60
N VAL A 232 8.33 -11.57 -25.65
CA VAL A 232 7.58 -10.31 -25.73
C VAL A 232 8.53 -9.11 -25.75
N ALA A 233 9.47 -9.04 -24.81
CA ALA A 233 10.43 -7.95 -24.73
C ALA A 233 11.33 -7.86 -25.98
N ALA A 234 11.73 -9.00 -26.55
CA ALA A 234 12.56 -9.04 -27.74
C ALA A 234 11.83 -8.53 -29.01
N ARG A 235 10.50 -8.68 -29.07
CA ARG A 235 9.70 -8.30 -30.25
C ARG A 235 9.16 -6.87 -30.19
N ILE A 236 9.00 -6.28 -29.01
CA ILE A 236 8.55 -4.90 -28.86
C ILE A 236 9.76 -3.95 -28.97
N PRO A 237 9.79 -3.04 -29.96
CA PRO A 237 10.90 -2.10 -30.11
C PRO A 237 11.08 -1.21 -28.88
N GLY A 238 12.29 -1.23 -28.31
CA GLY A 238 12.64 -0.39 -27.15
C GLY A 238 12.03 -0.84 -25.82
N ALA A 239 11.44 -2.04 -25.75
CA ALA A 239 11.01 -2.59 -24.48
C ALA A 239 12.19 -2.84 -23.53
N ARG A 240 11.98 -2.54 -22.25
CA ARG A 240 12.90 -2.91 -21.16
C ARG A 240 12.40 -4.19 -20.52
N LEU A 241 13.27 -5.19 -20.37
CA LEU A 241 12.98 -6.39 -19.59
C LEU A 241 13.57 -6.24 -18.19
N LEU A 242 12.74 -6.43 -17.17
CA LEU A 242 13.12 -6.65 -15.78
C LEU A 242 12.83 -8.10 -15.43
N GLU A 243 13.88 -8.90 -15.35
CA GLU A 243 13.79 -10.30 -14.91
C GLU A 243 14.21 -10.39 -13.44
N LEU A 244 13.38 -11.00 -12.61
CA LEU A 244 13.57 -11.13 -11.16
C LEU A 244 13.63 -12.60 -10.73
N PRO A 245 14.33 -12.98 -9.66
CA PRO A 245 14.27 -14.34 -9.13
C PRO A 245 12.89 -14.69 -8.57
N GLY A 246 12.56 -15.98 -8.45
CA GLY A 246 11.39 -16.46 -7.71
C GLY A 246 10.35 -17.23 -8.53
N SER A 247 9.52 -17.99 -7.83
CA SER A 247 8.62 -19.00 -8.41
C SER A 247 7.15 -18.63 -8.43
N ASP A 248 6.75 -17.63 -7.64
CA ASP A 248 5.38 -17.15 -7.59
C ASP A 248 4.98 -16.43 -8.89
N HIS A 249 3.83 -16.78 -9.44
CA HIS A 249 3.20 -16.00 -10.52
C HIS A 249 2.49 -14.74 -9.98
N ILE A 250 2.11 -14.73 -8.70
CA ILE A 250 1.38 -13.60 -8.12
C ILE A 250 2.33 -12.42 -7.82
N PHE A 251 2.14 -11.33 -8.55
CA PHE A 251 3.04 -10.16 -8.58
C PHE A 251 3.13 -9.37 -7.26
N TYR A 252 2.09 -9.43 -6.43
CA TYR A 252 2.04 -8.73 -5.14
C TYR A 252 2.50 -9.60 -3.95
N LEU A 253 3.04 -10.79 -4.20
CA LEU A 253 3.58 -11.72 -3.20
C LEU A 253 5.06 -12.00 -3.46
N GLY A 254 5.76 -12.55 -2.47
CA GLY A 254 7.18 -12.93 -2.59
C GLY A 254 8.15 -11.77 -2.32
N ASP A 255 9.43 -12.10 -2.18
CA ASP A 255 10.47 -11.19 -1.67
C ASP A 255 10.68 -9.92 -2.52
N ASN A 256 10.31 -9.98 -3.80
CA ASN A 256 10.45 -8.87 -4.75
C ASN A 256 9.13 -8.18 -5.10
N ALA A 257 8.05 -8.39 -4.32
CA ALA A 257 6.78 -7.68 -4.52
C ALA A 257 6.95 -6.14 -4.50
N GLU A 258 7.74 -5.63 -3.56
CA GLU A 258 8.05 -4.20 -3.48
C GLU A 258 8.94 -3.73 -4.64
N GLU A 259 9.91 -4.54 -5.08
CA GLU A 259 10.76 -4.23 -6.23
C GLU A 259 9.93 -4.16 -7.53
N ILE A 260 8.91 -5.01 -7.69
CA ILE A 260 7.96 -4.93 -8.80
C ILE A 260 7.17 -3.63 -8.71
N ALA A 261 6.62 -3.28 -7.54
CA ALA A 261 5.86 -2.05 -7.36
C ALA A 261 6.72 -0.79 -7.66
N ASP A 262 7.97 -0.77 -7.18
CA ASP A 262 8.94 0.29 -7.42
C ASP A 262 9.29 0.42 -8.91
N ALA A 263 9.48 -0.70 -9.62
CA ALA A 263 9.78 -0.68 -11.05
C ALA A 263 8.61 -0.12 -11.87
N ILE A 264 7.37 -0.45 -11.49
CA ILE A 264 6.15 0.09 -12.13
C ILE A 264 6.08 1.60 -11.90
N GLU A 265 6.26 2.05 -10.66
CA GLU A 265 6.21 3.47 -10.31
C GLU A 265 7.32 4.28 -10.98
N GLU A 266 8.57 3.80 -10.93
CA GLU A 266 9.72 4.43 -11.58
C GLU A 266 9.47 4.59 -13.08
N PHE A 267 8.94 3.54 -13.72
CA PHE A 267 8.66 3.56 -15.14
C PHE A 267 7.54 4.54 -15.52
N LEU A 268 6.48 4.62 -14.72
CA LEU A 268 5.32 5.47 -15.02
C LEU A 268 5.54 6.94 -14.64
N THR A 269 6.28 7.21 -13.57
CA THR A 269 6.48 8.56 -13.03
C THR A 269 7.83 9.18 -13.42
N GLY A 270 8.81 8.36 -13.80
CA GLY A 270 10.19 8.80 -14.05
C GLY A 270 11.02 9.02 -12.77
N SER A 271 10.42 8.84 -11.60
CA SER A 271 11.08 8.89 -10.29
C SER A 271 10.84 7.57 -9.58
N ARG A 272 11.87 6.94 -9.01
CA ARG A 272 11.59 5.91 -8.00
C ARG A 272 10.74 6.58 -6.94
N GLY A 273 9.57 6.01 -6.67
CA GLY A 273 8.85 6.31 -5.47
C GLY A 273 9.72 5.95 -4.29
N ALA A 274 10.59 6.86 -3.85
CA ALA A 274 10.80 6.96 -2.42
C ALA A 274 9.37 7.00 -1.88
N VAL A 275 8.96 5.98 -1.13
CA VAL A 275 7.73 6.06 -0.34
C VAL A 275 7.79 7.44 0.26
N ALA A 276 6.92 8.35 -0.20
CA ALA A 276 6.71 9.62 0.45
C ALA A 276 5.95 9.29 1.72
N ILE A 277 6.62 8.56 2.61
CA ILE A 277 6.62 8.91 4.00
C ILE A 277 7.05 10.37 3.95
N ASP A 278 6.10 11.29 4.13
CA ASP A 278 6.43 12.69 4.37
C ASP A 278 7.30 12.69 5.63
N ARG A 279 8.60 12.47 5.45
CA ARG A 279 9.59 12.46 6.51
C ARG A 279 9.85 13.91 6.81
N VAL A 280 9.08 14.42 7.75
CA VAL A 280 9.22 15.78 8.24
C VAL A 280 10.07 15.75 9.49
N LEU A 281 10.99 16.70 9.59
CA LEU A 281 11.66 16.98 10.85
C LEU A 281 10.64 17.60 11.80
N ALA A 282 10.26 16.87 12.85
CA ALA A 282 9.29 17.33 13.83
C ALA A 282 9.82 17.15 15.25
N THR A 283 9.31 17.97 16.18
CA THR A 283 9.53 17.77 17.61
C THR A 283 8.34 17.03 18.20
N VAL A 284 8.58 15.86 18.76
CA VAL A 284 7.59 15.07 19.48
C VAL A 284 7.63 15.41 20.96
N MET A 285 6.46 15.48 21.59
CA MET A 285 6.29 15.66 23.03
C MET A 285 5.37 14.58 23.56
N PHE A 286 5.82 13.95 24.64
CA PHE A 286 5.01 13.02 25.43
C PHE A 286 4.83 13.59 26.83
N THR A 287 3.62 13.52 27.36
CA THR A 287 3.30 13.84 28.75
C THR A 287 2.63 12.64 29.41
N ASP A 288 2.74 12.54 30.72
CA ASP A 288 2.13 11.49 31.52
C ASP A 288 1.88 11.96 32.95
N ILE A 289 0.79 11.53 33.59
CA ILE A 289 0.48 11.89 34.99
C ILE A 289 1.29 10.99 35.92
N VAL A 290 2.03 11.59 36.85
CA VAL A 290 2.81 10.83 37.82
C VAL A 290 1.89 10.20 38.87
N GLY A 291 2.01 8.89 39.06
CA GLY A 291 1.22 8.14 40.05
C GLY A 291 -0.28 8.06 39.71
N SER A 292 -0.62 8.06 38.42
CA SER A 292 -2.01 8.11 37.95
C SER A 292 -2.85 6.92 38.40
N THR A 293 -2.26 5.73 38.50
CA THR A 293 -2.95 4.51 38.91
C THR A 293 -3.34 4.56 40.39
N GLU A 294 -2.42 4.99 41.25
CA GLU A 294 -2.69 5.21 42.67
C GLU A 294 -3.75 6.30 42.86
N LYS A 295 -3.67 7.38 42.06
CA LYS A 295 -4.62 8.50 42.14
C LYS A 295 -6.03 8.11 41.67
N ALA A 296 -6.13 7.31 40.61
CA ALA A 296 -7.39 6.76 40.13
C ALA A 296 -8.05 5.87 41.19
N ALA A 297 -7.26 5.02 41.87
CA ALA A 297 -7.74 4.16 42.95
C ALA A 297 -8.23 4.94 44.18
N GLU A 298 -7.55 6.04 44.54
CA GLU A 298 -7.94 6.91 45.66
C GLU A 298 -9.26 7.68 45.36
N LEU A 299 -9.39 8.22 44.15
CA LEU A 299 -10.50 9.11 43.79
C LEU A 299 -11.76 8.36 43.36
N GLY A 300 -11.60 7.15 42.83
CA GLY A 300 -12.66 6.38 42.17
C GLY A 300 -13.04 6.93 40.79
N ASP A 301 -13.57 6.05 39.93
CA ASP A 301 -13.73 6.28 38.48
C ASP A 301 -14.40 7.60 38.09
N ARG A 302 -15.44 8.02 38.83
CA ARG A 302 -16.20 9.23 38.49
C ARG A 302 -15.39 10.50 38.70
N ARG A 303 -14.68 10.59 39.83
CA ARG A 303 -13.84 11.76 40.15
C ARG A 303 -12.56 11.76 39.33
N TRP A 304 -11.99 10.58 39.08
CA TRP A 304 -10.86 10.42 38.18
C TRP A 304 -11.21 10.89 36.76
N ARG A 305 -12.38 10.52 36.23
CA ARG A 305 -12.83 10.98 34.91
C ARG A 305 -12.95 12.51 34.83
N HIS A 306 -13.54 13.14 35.84
CA HIS A 306 -13.67 14.60 35.88
C HIS A 306 -12.29 15.28 35.94
N LEU A 307 -11.37 14.74 36.73
CA LEU A 307 -9.99 15.24 36.79
C LEU A 307 -9.27 15.09 35.44
N LEU A 308 -9.46 13.96 34.73
CA LEU A 308 -8.91 13.77 33.38
C LEU A 308 -9.52 14.75 32.36
N ASP A 309 -10.81 15.06 32.47
CA ASP A 309 -11.46 16.05 31.60
C ASP A 309 -10.87 17.45 31.79
N ASP A 310 -10.68 17.87 33.05
CA ASP A 310 -10.02 19.14 33.40
C ASP A 310 -8.56 19.17 32.93
N HIS A 311 -7.84 18.05 33.12
CA HIS A 311 -6.46 17.87 32.66
C HIS A 311 -6.35 17.99 31.13
N HIS A 312 -7.22 17.30 30.39
CA HIS A 312 -7.26 17.36 28.93
C HIS A 312 -7.59 18.76 28.42
N ALA A 313 -8.52 19.47 29.07
CA ALA A 313 -8.89 20.83 28.70
C ALA A 313 -7.71 21.81 28.86
N ILE A 314 -6.96 21.71 29.97
CA ILE A 314 -5.77 22.53 30.20
C ILE A 314 -4.71 22.23 29.15
N ILE A 315 -4.37 20.96 28.92
CA ILE A 315 -3.33 20.60 27.94
C ILE A 315 -3.69 21.07 26.53
N ARG A 316 -4.92 20.86 26.08
CA ARG A 316 -5.37 21.31 24.75
C ARG A 316 -5.29 22.82 24.58
N ARG A 317 -5.63 23.59 25.62
CA ARG A 317 -5.47 25.05 25.61
C ARG A 317 -4.01 25.46 25.47
N VAL A 318 -3.11 24.85 26.25
CA VAL A 318 -1.68 25.17 26.21
C VAL A 318 -1.05 24.71 24.89
N LEU A 319 -1.42 23.55 24.36
CA LEU A 319 -1.01 23.10 23.01
C LEU A 319 -1.40 24.14 21.96
N THR A 320 -2.65 24.60 21.97
CA THR A 320 -3.14 25.62 21.03
C THR A 320 -2.34 26.92 21.14
N GLN A 321 -2.07 27.39 22.36
CA GLN A 321 -1.27 28.60 22.60
C GLN A 321 0.14 28.52 22.01
N PHE A 322 0.77 27.35 22.08
CA PHE A 322 2.13 27.12 21.56
C PHE A 322 2.15 26.51 20.16
N ARG A 323 1.01 26.48 19.46
CA ARG A 323 0.86 25.89 18.11
C ARG A 323 1.30 24.41 18.03
N GLY A 324 1.07 23.66 19.10
CA GLY A 324 1.22 22.21 19.11
C GLY A 324 0.03 21.51 18.46
N ARG A 325 0.29 20.43 17.72
CA ARG A 325 -0.73 19.54 17.18
C ARG A 325 -0.86 18.32 18.10
N GLU A 326 -2.04 18.12 18.70
CA GLU A 326 -2.38 16.87 19.37
C GLU A 326 -2.44 15.74 18.32
N VAL A 327 -1.73 14.64 18.57
CA VAL A 327 -1.80 13.42 17.73
C VAL A 327 -2.80 12.46 18.35
N LYS A 328 -2.61 12.13 19.64
CA LYS A 328 -3.52 11.26 20.41
C LYS A 328 -3.26 11.39 21.91
N THR A 329 -4.23 10.92 22.69
CA THR A 329 -4.06 10.70 24.14
C THR A 329 -3.70 9.25 24.42
N THR A 330 -2.96 9.00 25.50
CA THR A 330 -2.57 7.67 25.97
C THR A 330 -3.18 7.39 27.35
N GLY A 331 -4.51 7.57 27.46
CA GLY A 331 -5.22 7.48 28.74
C GLY A 331 -5.07 8.76 29.55
N ASP A 332 -4.01 8.84 30.35
CA ASP A 332 -3.61 9.96 31.22
C ASP A 332 -2.50 10.83 30.63
N GLY A 333 -1.92 10.44 29.50
CA GLY A 333 -0.88 11.17 28.78
C GLY A 333 -1.31 11.78 27.45
N PHE A 334 -0.47 12.67 26.91
CA PHE A 334 -0.61 13.21 25.55
C PHE A 334 0.60 12.86 24.70
N PHE A 335 0.34 12.59 23.42
CA PHE A 335 1.32 12.64 22.36
C PHE A 335 0.98 13.81 21.42
N ALA A 336 1.92 14.76 21.31
CA ALA A 336 1.78 15.94 20.47
C ALA A 336 3.04 16.20 19.63
N THR A 337 2.88 16.97 18.57
CA THR A 337 3.97 17.39 17.68
C THR A 337 4.06 18.90 17.54
N PHE A 338 5.27 19.38 17.28
CA PHE A 338 5.59 20.78 17.02
C PHE A 338 6.52 20.88 15.81
N ASP A 339 6.30 21.91 15.00
CA ASP A 339 7.13 22.36 13.90
C ASP A 339 8.40 23.11 14.37
N GLY A 340 8.64 23.21 15.67
CA GLY A 340 9.82 23.84 16.24
C GLY A 340 10.11 23.42 17.69
N PRO A 341 11.36 23.03 18.03
CA PRO A 341 11.67 22.46 19.34
C PRO A 341 11.50 23.44 20.51
N ALA A 342 11.80 24.72 20.31
CA ALA A 342 11.65 25.73 21.35
C ALA A 342 10.18 25.95 21.76
N ARG A 343 9.23 25.80 20.82
CA ARG A 343 7.79 25.85 21.12
C ARG A 343 7.38 24.65 21.97
N GLY A 344 7.82 23.45 21.59
CA GLY A 344 7.55 22.23 22.35
C GLY A 344 8.04 22.32 23.79
N VAL A 345 9.29 22.75 24.00
CA VAL A 345 9.85 22.87 25.36
C VAL A 345 9.08 23.89 26.21
N ARG A 346 8.76 25.07 25.66
CA ARG A 346 7.96 26.08 26.38
C ARG A 346 6.55 25.58 26.71
N CYS A 347 5.94 24.86 25.77
CA CYS A 347 4.64 24.23 25.97
C CYS A 347 4.68 23.21 27.11
N ALA A 348 5.67 22.31 27.12
CA ALA A 348 5.85 21.32 28.17
C ALA A 348 6.05 21.96 29.56
N CYS A 349 6.89 22.99 29.65
CA CYS A 349 7.10 23.73 30.90
C CYS A 349 5.82 24.44 31.36
N ALA A 350 5.05 25.03 30.44
CA ALA A 350 3.77 25.65 30.77
C ALA A 350 2.74 24.61 31.25
N ILE A 351 2.62 23.46 30.60
CA ILE A 351 1.73 22.36 31.05
C ILE A 351 2.10 21.92 32.47
N ALA A 352 3.39 21.69 32.75
CA ALA A 352 3.86 21.26 34.07
C ALA A 352 3.55 22.28 35.19
N GLN A 353 3.41 23.56 34.86
CA GLN A 353 3.01 24.62 35.79
C GLN A 353 1.49 24.74 35.92
N GLU A 354 0.78 24.77 34.80
CA GLU A 354 -0.67 25.02 34.75
C GLU A 354 -1.50 23.85 35.26
N ILE A 355 -0.93 22.64 35.34
CA ILE A 355 -1.63 21.47 35.86
C ILE A 355 -1.63 21.38 37.39
N ARG A 356 -0.70 22.07 38.07
CA ARG A 356 -0.54 22.00 39.54
C ARG A 356 -1.81 22.30 40.34
N PRO A 357 -2.68 23.25 39.95
CA PRO A 357 -3.94 23.52 40.65
C PRO A 357 -4.91 22.33 40.68
N LEU A 358 -4.77 21.34 39.78
CA LEU A 358 -5.55 20.11 39.82
C LEU A 358 -5.07 19.11 40.89
N GLY A 359 -3.97 19.41 41.61
CA GLY A 359 -3.40 18.52 42.61
C GLY A 359 -2.72 17.29 42.02
N ILE A 360 -2.28 17.36 40.76
CA ILE A 360 -1.50 16.34 40.06
C ILE A 360 -0.20 16.93 39.54
N GLU A 361 0.77 16.06 39.31
CA GLU A 361 2.03 16.38 38.66
C GLU A 361 2.14 15.59 37.37
N ILE A 362 2.74 16.20 36.34
CA ILE A 362 3.05 15.52 35.10
C ILE A 362 4.56 15.40 34.93
N ARG A 363 4.96 14.43 34.13
CA ARG A 363 6.29 14.34 33.56
C ARG A 363 6.20 14.54 32.05
N ALA A 364 7.23 15.12 31.45
CA ALA A 364 7.26 15.33 30.00
C ALA A 364 8.61 14.98 29.39
N GLY A 365 8.59 14.52 28.15
CA GLY A 365 9.78 14.24 27.36
C GLY A 365 9.67 14.72 25.92
N LEU A 366 10.75 15.32 25.42
CA LEU A 366 10.81 15.82 24.05
C LEU A 366 12.02 15.31 23.28
N HIS A 367 11.80 15.07 21.99
CA HIS A 367 12.83 14.74 21.02
C HIS A 367 12.51 15.39 19.67
N THR A 368 13.54 15.75 18.91
CA THR A 368 13.41 16.24 17.54
C THR A 368 14.15 15.28 16.62
N GLY A 369 13.45 14.80 15.59
CA GLY A 369 14.00 13.87 14.61
C GLY A 369 13.06 13.71 13.42
N GLU A 370 13.50 12.95 12.43
CA GLU A 370 12.66 12.59 11.30
C GLU A 370 11.50 11.72 11.77
N CYS A 371 10.29 12.15 11.45
CA CYS A 371 9.06 11.46 11.79
C CYS A 371 8.35 11.05 10.51
N GLU A 372 7.71 9.88 10.56
CA GLU A 372 6.95 9.34 9.46
C GLU A 372 5.49 9.79 9.58
N MET A 373 4.99 10.60 8.65
CA MET A 373 3.59 11.04 8.66
C MET A 373 2.68 9.95 8.07
N MET A 374 1.65 9.54 8.82
CA MET A 374 0.68 8.52 8.43
C MET A 374 -0.74 9.08 8.56
N GLY A 375 -1.10 10.01 7.67
CA GLY A 375 -2.37 10.74 7.75
C GLY A 375 -2.42 11.66 8.97
N ASP A 376 -3.25 11.33 9.95
CA ASP A 376 -3.36 12.05 11.22
C ASP A 376 -2.43 11.52 12.33
N ASP A 377 -1.74 10.39 12.09
CA ASP A 377 -0.80 9.79 13.03
C ASP A 377 0.66 10.07 12.64
N VAL A 378 1.56 9.86 13.60
CA VAL A 378 2.99 10.09 13.46
C VAL A 378 3.76 8.88 13.99
N GLY A 379 4.63 8.32 13.15
CA GLY A 379 5.44 7.14 13.43
C GLY A 379 6.95 7.41 13.30
N GLY A 380 7.73 6.35 13.49
CA GLY A 380 9.18 6.36 13.31
C GLY A 380 9.99 6.39 14.61
N ILE A 381 11.31 6.27 14.46
CA ILE A 381 12.23 6.12 15.60
C ILE A 381 12.20 7.33 16.55
N ALA A 382 11.96 8.54 16.02
CA ALA A 382 11.87 9.77 16.81
C ALA A 382 10.74 9.72 17.85
N VAL A 383 9.60 9.11 17.50
CA VAL A 383 8.44 8.90 18.40
C VAL A 383 8.85 8.01 19.58
N HIS A 384 9.54 6.91 19.29
CA HIS A 384 10.03 5.99 20.33
C HIS A 384 11.06 6.66 21.25
N ILE A 385 11.99 7.43 20.70
CA ILE A 385 12.97 8.18 21.49
C ILE A 385 12.27 9.17 22.42
N GLY A 386 11.34 9.99 21.89
CA GLY A 386 10.58 10.95 22.70
C GLY A 386 9.83 10.31 23.87
N ALA A 387 9.16 9.18 23.62
CA ALA A 387 8.47 8.43 24.68
C ALA A 387 9.44 7.89 25.74
N ARG A 388 10.65 7.46 25.36
CA ARG A 388 11.67 6.98 26.31
C ARG A 388 12.29 8.12 27.10
N VAL A 389 12.47 9.30 26.49
CA VAL A 389 12.89 10.51 27.21
C VAL A 389 11.85 10.89 28.27
N ALA A 390 10.55 10.83 27.94
CA ALA A 390 9.48 11.14 28.90
C ALA A 390 9.45 10.15 30.06
N ALA A 391 9.68 8.86 29.79
CA ALA A 391 9.71 7.83 30.83
C ALA A 391 10.84 8.00 31.84
N LEU A 392 11.91 8.73 31.50
CA LEU A 392 13.02 9.04 32.41
C LEU A 392 12.72 10.24 33.33
N ALA A 393 11.73 11.06 32.99
CA ALA A 393 11.44 12.29 33.71
C ALA A 393 10.77 12.02 35.06
N ALA A 394 11.23 12.72 36.08
CA ALA A 394 10.63 12.74 37.41
C ALA A 394 9.34 13.59 37.44
N ALA A 395 8.69 13.64 38.61
CA ALA A 395 7.53 14.49 38.83
C ALA A 395 7.85 15.97 38.58
N SER A 396 6.97 16.64 37.83
CA SER A 396 7.14 18.02 37.39
C SER A 396 8.41 18.28 36.57
N GLU A 397 9.05 17.24 36.02
CA GLU A 397 10.27 17.37 35.23
C GLU A 397 9.96 17.31 33.72
N VAL A 398 10.62 18.19 32.97
CA VAL A 398 10.62 18.18 31.50
C VAL A 398 12.01 17.79 31.02
N LEU A 399 12.13 16.59 30.45
CA LEU A 399 13.38 16.11 29.86
C LEU A 399 13.40 16.28 28.35
N VAL A 400 14.58 16.55 27.81
CA VAL A 400 14.82 16.66 26.38
C VAL A 400 16.06 15.88 25.96
N SER A 401 16.04 15.35 24.75
CA SER A 401 17.24 14.80 24.11
C SER A 401 18.27 15.90 23.76
N GLY A 402 19.55 15.53 23.61
CA GLY A 402 20.60 16.45 23.15
C GLY A 402 20.27 17.18 21.84
N THR A 403 19.63 16.48 20.89
CA THR A 403 19.19 17.08 19.61
C THR A 403 18.26 18.28 19.82
N VAL A 404 17.33 18.20 20.77
CA VAL A 404 16.43 19.32 21.10
C VAL A 404 17.23 20.48 21.65
N LYS A 405 18.14 20.23 22.61
CA LYS A 405 18.99 21.26 23.22
C LYS A 405 19.88 21.97 22.19
N ASP A 406 20.38 21.24 21.19
CA ASP A 406 21.22 21.81 20.14
C ASP A 406 20.41 22.64 19.13
N LEU A 407 19.21 22.20 18.77
CA LEU A 407 18.33 22.92 17.82
C LEU A 407 17.66 24.17 18.40
N VAL A 408 17.71 24.37 19.72
CA VAL A 408 17.15 25.56 20.39
C VAL A 408 18.22 26.56 20.86
N ALA A 409 19.46 26.43 20.37
CA ALA A 409 20.50 27.42 20.63
C ALA A 409 20.03 28.83 20.26
N GLY A 410 20.18 29.79 21.18
CA GLY A 410 19.71 31.17 21.01
C GLY A 410 18.24 31.42 21.38
N SER A 411 17.48 30.41 21.78
CA SER A 411 16.06 30.55 22.17
C SER A 411 15.83 31.12 23.58
N GLY A 412 16.89 31.27 24.39
CA GLY A 412 16.83 31.71 25.79
C GLY A 412 16.43 30.63 26.80
N LEU A 413 16.19 29.38 26.36
CA LEU A 413 15.90 28.23 27.23
C LEU A 413 17.16 27.77 27.98
N ARG A 414 16.99 27.31 29.22
CA ARG A 414 18.08 26.76 30.06
C ARG A 414 17.97 25.24 30.15
N PHE A 415 19.12 24.57 30.10
CA PHE A 415 19.22 23.12 30.11
C PHE A 415 20.27 22.66 31.10
N ASP A 416 19.86 21.81 32.04
CA ASP A 416 20.76 21.17 33.01
C ASP A 416 21.04 19.73 32.58
N PRO A 417 22.32 19.31 32.48
CA PRO A 417 22.66 17.96 32.04
C PRO A 417 22.21 16.89 33.05
N ARG A 418 21.57 15.83 32.56
CA ARG A 418 21.17 14.62 33.31
C ARG A 418 22.02 13.40 32.97
N GLY A 419 23.07 13.59 32.16
CA GLY A 419 24.03 12.58 31.75
C GLY A 419 23.59 11.76 30.53
N ASN A 420 24.43 10.79 30.19
CA ASN A 420 24.14 9.81 29.15
C ASN A 420 23.24 8.70 29.69
N ARG A 421 22.23 8.31 28.90
CA ARG A 421 21.30 7.23 29.22
C ARG A 421 21.15 6.30 28.02
N ALA A 422 21.22 4.99 28.27
CA ALA A 422 20.71 4.00 27.34
C ALA A 422 19.18 4.02 27.34
N LEU A 423 18.57 4.19 26.17
CA LEU A 423 17.12 4.14 26.02
C LEU A 423 16.70 2.73 25.58
N LYS A 424 15.75 2.11 26.29
CA LYS A 424 15.31 0.73 26.02
C LYS A 424 14.90 0.55 24.55
N GLY A 425 15.64 -0.29 23.82
CA GLY A 425 15.39 -0.64 22.42
C GLY A 425 15.93 0.35 21.39
N ILE A 426 16.68 1.37 21.82
CA ILE A 426 17.32 2.35 20.92
C ILE A 426 18.85 2.16 21.03
N PRO A 427 19.57 1.94 19.92
CA PRO A 427 21.02 1.85 19.94
C PRO A 427 21.70 3.14 20.46
N GLY A 428 22.83 2.96 21.13
CA GLY A 428 23.69 4.06 21.58
C GLY A 428 23.33 4.69 22.93
N GLU A 429 24.19 5.59 23.37
CA GLU A 429 24.02 6.40 24.58
C GLU A 429 23.48 7.77 24.22
N TRP A 430 22.44 8.22 24.92
CA TRP A 430 21.74 9.47 24.61
C TRP A 430 21.96 10.50 25.71
N GLN A 431 22.46 11.68 25.36
CA GLN A 431 22.53 12.81 26.28
C GLN A 431 21.14 13.34 26.58
N ILE A 432 20.81 13.41 27.87
CA ILE A 432 19.53 13.90 28.36
C ILE A 432 19.74 15.19 29.16
N PHE A 433 18.84 16.15 29.00
CA PHE A 433 18.86 17.42 29.70
C PHE A 433 17.50 17.69 30.34
N ALA A 434 17.49 18.29 31.52
CA ALA A 434 16.30 18.87 32.11
C ALA A 434 16.12 20.30 31.61
N ALA A 435 14.93 20.63 31.09
CA ALA A 435 14.60 21.97 30.65
C ALA A 435 14.05 22.80 31.82
N GLY A 436 14.66 23.96 32.05
CA GLY A 436 14.20 24.97 33.00
C GLY A 436 13.59 26.15 32.26
N GLY A 437 12.38 26.54 32.67
CA GLY A 437 11.68 27.76 32.24
C GLY A 437 12.22 29.01 32.92
#